data_AF-A0ABD3QPH0-F1
#
_entry.id   AF-A0ABD3QPH0-F1
#
_cell.length_a   1.000
_cell.length_b   1.000
_cell.length_c   1.000
_cell.angle_alpha   90.00
_cell.angle_beta   90.00
_cell.angle_gamma   90.00
#
_symmetry.space_group_name_H-M   'P 1'
#
loop_
_entity.id
_entity.type
_entity.pdbx_description
1 polymer ?
#
loop_
_entity_poly.entity_id
_entity_poly.type
_entity_poly.pdbx_seq_one_letter_code
_entity_poly.pdbx_strand_id
1 'polypeptide(L)'
;MLAQFVSQISLHVIIHYHRKTAAAATRLQELEWNIDESYNTRSDPDILRKHLFKLDYEASTTYAVVRKWVSLLLALLSVAVGVLVICGCSIPSFSIESVGLLGLVESMNEFREADIYYSIFDLAKMIMDVARYLDTASNYIGLGTLSCLLVVTVFLVPMFEVASLLIEWFRPMDEKQRQRNSVVNEIISAWQYMEVFVLSVVIAAWQLGGVSEYIINVYCDSLEILFTTLSFYGILKEIDAQCFRVNASIEKAAWFLDAASLFLSYVNHFVITASSQMEQDKSVPPERRLHTYLWWTTQETMSLDEGEDGHEVLNNEVIISPVASQFTDFYFCTVRTGDCSEPSNAVLRRDEDMGVIKTPTEIETAKAFWDMTRDNNTNQSL
;
A
#
# COMPACT_ATOMS: atom_id res chain seq x y z
N MET A 1 -10.87 -0.03 -20.14
CA MET A 1 -10.19 1.09 -19.45
C MET A 1 -11.14 2.11 -18.85
N LEU A 2 -11.98 2.84 -19.61
CA LEU A 2 -12.88 3.85 -19.01
C LEU A 2 -13.88 3.27 -18.00
N ALA A 3 -14.51 2.12 -18.32
CA ALA A 3 -15.40 1.43 -17.38
C ALA A 3 -14.70 1.02 -16.08
N GLN A 4 -13.44 0.58 -16.17
CA GLN A 4 -12.62 0.21 -15.01
C GLN A 4 -12.27 1.43 -14.16
N PHE A 5 -11.86 2.54 -14.80
CA PHE A 5 -11.63 3.81 -14.13
C PHE A 5 -12.88 4.33 -13.40
N VAL A 6 -14.05 4.28 -14.07
CA VAL A 6 -15.33 4.66 -13.46
C VAL A 6 -15.68 3.73 -12.30
N SER A 7 -15.45 2.42 -12.44
CA SER A 7 -15.69 1.44 -11.38
C SER A 7 -14.81 1.72 -10.15
N GLN A 8 -13.53 2.03 -10.34
CA GLN A 8 -12.62 2.36 -9.24
C GLN A 8 -13.00 3.65 -8.52
N ILE A 9 -13.31 4.72 -9.27
CA ILE A 9 -13.77 5.97 -8.67
C ILE A 9 -15.05 5.73 -7.87
N SER A 10 -16.00 4.96 -8.43
CA SER A 10 -17.25 4.63 -7.76
C SER A 10 -17.00 3.85 -6.46
N LEU A 11 -16.08 2.87 -6.48
CA LEU A 11 -15.71 2.11 -5.30
C LEU A 11 -15.09 2.99 -4.20
N HIS A 12 -14.19 3.91 -4.56
CA HIS A 12 -13.61 4.85 -3.59
C HIS A 12 -14.65 5.76 -2.96
N VAL A 13 -15.61 6.25 -3.76
CA VAL A 13 -16.73 7.04 -3.24
C VAL A 13 -17.54 6.22 -2.24
N ILE A 14 -17.89 4.97 -2.58
CA ILE A 14 -18.64 4.07 -1.69
C ILE A 14 -17.88 3.81 -0.38
N ILE A 15 -16.59 3.46 -0.45
CA ILE A 15 -15.75 3.21 0.74
C ILE A 15 -15.66 4.47 1.61
N HIS A 16 -15.48 5.64 1.00
CA HIS A 16 -15.44 6.91 1.72
C HIS A 16 -16.73 7.18 2.49
N TYR A 17 -17.89 7.02 1.84
CA TYR A 17 -19.18 7.19 2.51
C TYR A 17 -19.43 6.13 3.58
N HIS A 18 -19.06 4.86 3.33
CA HIS A 18 -19.16 3.80 4.33
C HIS A 18 -18.36 4.14 5.59
N ARG A 19 -17.10 4.56 5.46
CA ARG A 19 -16.26 4.97 6.58
C ARG A 19 -16.81 6.18 7.32
N LYS A 20 -17.33 7.16 6.59
CA LYS A 20 -17.96 8.34 7.19
C LYS A 20 -19.18 7.95 8.03
N THR A 21 -20.01 7.06 7.51
CA THR A 21 -21.20 6.55 8.21
C THR A 21 -20.82 5.70 9.42
N ALA A 22 -19.83 4.80 9.27
CA ALA A 22 -19.32 3.98 10.38
C ALA A 22 -18.74 4.86 11.50
N ALA A 23 -17.91 5.84 11.17
CA ALA A 23 -17.34 6.77 12.14
C ALA A 23 -18.42 7.62 12.85
N ALA A 24 -19.47 8.03 12.14
CA ALA A 24 -20.60 8.74 12.73
C ALA A 24 -21.38 7.83 13.70
N ALA A 25 -21.59 6.56 13.35
CA ALA A 25 -22.24 5.58 14.23
C ALA A 25 -21.42 5.32 15.49
N THR A 26 -20.10 5.13 15.38
CA THR A 26 -19.20 4.95 16.53
C THR A 26 -19.26 6.14 17.49
N ARG A 27 -19.27 7.37 16.98
CA ARG A 27 -19.39 8.57 17.84
C ARG A 27 -20.73 8.66 18.57
N LEU A 28 -21.83 8.27 17.92
CA LEU A 28 -23.14 8.24 18.57
C LEU A 28 -23.18 7.21 19.70
N GLN A 29 -22.57 6.05 19.49
CA GLN A 29 -22.43 5.01 20.51
C GLN A 29 -21.55 5.47 21.68
N GLU A 30 -20.47 6.21 21.42
CA GLU A 30 -19.61 6.78 22.46
C GLU A 30 -20.34 7.84 23.32
N LEU A 31 -21.17 8.67 22.68
CA LEU A 31 -22.03 9.63 23.37
C LEU A 31 -23.07 8.93 24.25
N GLU A 32 -23.67 7.84 23.77
CA GLU A 32 -24.65 7.05 24.53
C GLU A 32 -24.02 6.39 25.78
N TRP A 33 -22.77 5.95 25.68
CA TRP A 33 -22.04 5.36 26.81
C TRP A 33 -21.48 6.38 27.80
N ASN A 34 -21.71 7.68 27.56
CA ASN A 34 -21.25 8.78 28.40
C ASN A 34 -19.75 8.67 28.73
N ILE A 35 -18.97 8.22 27.74
CA ILE A 35 -17.54 8.03 27.90
C ILE A 35 -16.92 9.40 27.73
N ASP A 36 -16.60 9.98 28.87
CA ASP A 36 -16.12 11.35 29.00
C ASP A 36 -14.90 11.53 28.08
N GLU A 37 -15.04 12.40 27.07
CA GLU A 37 -14.01 12.73 26.06
C GLU A 37 -12.81 13.48 26.68
N SER A 38 -12.74 13.52 28.01
CA SER A 38 -11.78 14.27 28.82
C SER A 38 -10.36 13.71 28.78
N TYR A 39 -10.16 12.52 28.19
CA TYR A 39 -8.83 12.00 27.83
C TYR A 39 -8.35 12.50 26.45
N ASN A 40 -8.59 13.77 26.12
CA ASN A 40 -7.88 14.46 25.05
C ASN A 40 -6.43 14.78 25.49
N THR A 41 -5.66 13.74 25.82
CA THR A 41 -4.20 13.87 25.91
C THR A 41 -3.72 14.35 24.55
N ARG A 42 -3.17 15.56 24.52
CA ARG A 42 -2.50 16.14 23.36
C ARG A 42 -1.58 15.06 22.76
N SER A 43 -2.01 14.52 21.60
CA SER A 43 -1.34 13.40 20.95
C SER A 43 0.00 13.89 20.45
N ASP A 44 1.07 13.57 21.18
CA ASP A 44 2.41 13.91 20.76
C ASP A 44 2.73 13.12 19.47
N PRO A 45 3.46 13.74 18.53
CA PRO A 45 3.77 13.12 17.24
C PRO A 45 4.67 11.90 17.45
N ASP A 46 4.08 10.72 17.34
CA ASP A 46 4.76 9.44 17.54
C ASP A 46 5.31 8.85 16.25
N ILE A 47 6.52 8.28 16.34
CA ILE A 47 7.15 7.54 15.24
C ILE A 47 6.71 6.08 15.29
N LEU A 48 6.16 5.57 14.18
CA LEU A 48 5.62 4.21 14.08
C LEU A 48 6.66 3.15 14.50
N ARG A 49 7.91 3.27 14.04
CA ARG A 49 8.99 2.32 14.38
C ARG A 49 9.32 2.20 15.88
N LYS A 50 8.92 3.19 16.69
CA LYS A 50 9.19 3.25 18.14
C LYS A 50 7.95 2.90 18.96
N HIS A 51 6.81 2.66 18.32
CA HIS A 51 5.57 2.36 19.01
C HIS A 51 5.69 1.03 19.77
N LEU A 52 5.12 1.01 20.97
CA LEU A 52 5.03 -0.15 21.84
C LEU A 52 3.67 -0.81 21.56
N PHE A 53 3.67 -1.86 20.74
CA PHE A 53 2.44 -2.58 20.39
C PHE A 53 1.97 -3.39 21.60
N LYS A 54 0.71 -3.26 22.00
CA LYS A 54 0.17 -4.07 23.10
C LYS A 54 -0.17 -5.47 22.60
N LEU A 55 0.17 -6.50 23.37
CA LEU A 55 -0.28 -7.88 23.11
C LEU A 55 -1.61 -8.10 23.84
N ASP A 56 -2.72 -7.95 23.14
CA ASP A 56 -4.08 -7.96 23.72
C ASP A 56 -4.61 -9.34 24.14
N TYR A 57 -3.78 -10.37 24.16
CA TYR A 57 -4.26 -11.73 24.42
C TYR A 57 -4.67 -11.99 25.87
N GLU A 58 -4.19 -11.20 26.82
CA GLU A 58 -4.51 -11.30 28.25
C GLU A 58 -4.36 -9.91 28.90
N ALA A 59 -4.89 -9.70 30.10
CA ALA A 59 -4.64 -8.50 30.94
C ALA A 59 -3.15 -8.26 31.29
N SER A 60 -2.24 -8.89 30.56
CA SER A 60 -0.80 -8.74 30.65
C SER A 60 -0.40 -7.35 30.17
N THR A 61 0.44 -6.68 30.95
CA THR A 61 1.09 -5.42 30.59
C THR A 61 2.28 -5.65 29.65
N THR A 62 2.22 -6.67 28.78
CA THR A 62 3.31 -7.01 27.87
C THR A 62 3.20 -6.19 26.59
N TYR A 63 4.36 -5.69 26.15
CA TYR A 63 4.46 -4.90 24.94
C TYR A 63 5.45 -5.55 23.97
N ALA A 64 5.14 -5.45 22.69
CA ALA A 64 5.98 -5.83 21.58
C ALA A 64 6.64 -4.59 20.99
N VAL A 65 7.97 -4.66 20.81
CA VAL A 65 8.74 -3.61 20.11
C VAL A 65 9.32 -4.19 18.83
N VAL A 66 9.18 -3.46 17.73
CA VAL A 66 9.77 -3.87 16.44
C VAL A 66 11.30 -3.86 16.56
N ARG A 67 11.95 -4.94 16.12
CA ARG A 67 13.41 -5.07 16.20
C ARG A 67 14.09 -4.04 15.29
N LYS A 68 15.23 -3.49 15.73
CA LYS A 68 15.98 -2.47 14.97
C LYS A 68 16.34 -2.92 13.54
N TRP A 69 16.70 -4.19 13.35
CA TRP A 69 17.06 -4.72 12.03
C TRP A 69 15.88 -4.73 11.05
N VAL A 70 14.64 -4.80 11.54
CA VAL A 70 13.43 -4.79 10.68
C VAL A 70 13.29 -3.43 10.01
N SER A 71 13.56 -2.33 10.72
CA SER A 71 13.53 -1.00 10.13
C SER A 71 14.59 -0.81 9.04
N LEU A 72 15.78 -1.42 9.21
CA LEU A 72 16.82 -1.42 8.19
C LEU A 72 16.42 -2.28 6.99
N LEU A 73 15.88 -3.48 7.24
CA LEU A 73 15.40 -4.38 6.19
C LEU A 73 14.29 -3.73 5.38
N LEU A 74 13.33 -3.07 6.04
CA LEU A 74 12.22 -2.39 5.38
C LEU A 74 12.73 -1.27 4.46
N ALA A 75 13.68 -0.44 4.92
CA ALA A 75 14.29 0.58 4.08
C ALA A 75 15.04 -0.01 2.87
N LEU A 76 15.82 -1.07 3.09
CA LEU A 76 16.54 -1.76 2.01
C LEU A 76 15.55 -2.37 1.00
N LEU A 77 14.46 -2.98 1.48
CA LEU A 77 13.42 -3.57 0.64
C LEU A 77 12.69 -2.51 -0.17
N SER A 78 12.32 -1.38 0.44
CA SER A 78 11.72 -0.23 -0.27
C SER A 78 12.65 0.34 -1.35
N VAL A 79 13.95 0.49 -1.06
CA VAL A 79 14.94 0.92 -2.07
C VAL A 79 15.06 -0.11 -3.19
N ALA A 80 15.09 -1.40 -2.85
CA ALA A 80 15.13 -2.47 -3.83
C ALA A 80 13.89 -2.46 -4.75
N VAL A 81 12.70 -2.25 -4.21
CA VAL A 81 11.47 -2.07 -5.01
C VAL A 81 11.63 -0.91 -5.98
N GLY A 82 12.06 0.27 -5.51
CA GLY A 82 12.25 1.43 -6.39
C GLY A 82 13.24 1.17 -7.53
N VAL A 83 14.36 0.50 -7.24
CA VAL A 83 15.35 0.11 -8.26
C VAL A 83 14.76 -0.91 -9.24
N LEU A 84 14.06 -1.94 -8.76
CA LEU A 84 13.44 -2.96 -9.61
C LEU A 84 12.36 -2.36 -10.52
N VAL A 85 11.55 -1.41 -10.04
CA VAL A 85 10.56 -0.69 -10.86
C VAL A 85 11.23 0.15 -11.94
N ILE A 86 12.27 0.93 -11.59
CA ILE A 86 13.01 1.75 -12.56
C ILE A 86 13.67 0.88 -13.63
N CYS A 87 14.37 -0.19 -13.22
CA CYS A 87 15.01 -1.13 -14.14
C CYS A 87 13.98 -1.89 -14.98
N GLY A 88 12.90 -2.38 -14.37
CA GLY A 88 11.83 -3.11 -15.03
C GLY A 88 11.08 -2.29 -16.07
N CYS A 89 10.93 -0.96 -15.86
CA CYS A 89 10.31 -0.08 -16.84
C CYS A 89 11.26 0.36 -17.97
N SER A 90 12.56 0.39 -17.71
CA SER A 90 13.58 0.89 -18.65
C SER A 90 14.16 -0.21 -19.55
N ILE A 91 14.17 -1.46 -19.08
CA ILE A 91 14.67 -2.63 -19.82
C ILE A 91 13.49 -3.24 -20.59
N PRO A 92 13.70 -3.86 -21.77
CA PRO A 92 12.65 -4.55 -22.49
C PRO A 92 11.96 -5.65 -21.67
N SER A 93 10.63 -5.62 -21.64
CA SER A 93 9.79 -6.55 -20.89
C SER A 93 9.28 -7.71 -21.73
N PHE A 94 9.12 -7.48 -23.03
CA PHE A 94 8.78 -8.52 -23.99
C PHE A 94 9.41 -8.21 -25.34
N SER A 95 9.63 -9.26 -26.12
CA SER A 95 10.06 -9.21 -27.50
C SER A 95 8.97 -9.78 -28.40
N ILE A 96 8.83 -9.22 -29.59
CA ILE A 96 7.93 -9.72 -30.63
C ILE A 96 8.80 -10.09 -31.83
N GLU A 97 8.73 -11.35 -32.21
CA GLU A 97 9.37 -11.94 -33.39
C GLU A 97 8.30 -12.20 -34.46
N SER A 98 8.45 -11.58 -35.63
CA SER A 98 7.61 -11.85 -36.80
C SER A 98 8.22 -12.97 -37.65
N VAL A 99 7.57 -14.13 -37.67
CA VAL A 99 7.97 -15.30 -38.44
C VAL A 99 7.06 -15.49 -39.66
N GLY A 100 7.59 -16.14 -40.70
CA GLY A 100 6.88 -16.43 -41.95
C GLY A 100 7.23 -15.48 -43.09
N LEU A 101 6.45 -15.54 -44.17
CA LEU A 101 6.77 -14.81 -45.42
C LEU A 101 6.87 -13.30 -45.20
N LEU A 102 6.00 -12.72 -44.36
CA LEU A 102 6.03 -11.29 -44.07
C LEU A 102 7.32 -10.89 -43.33
N GLY A 103 7.76 -11.69 -42.36
CA GLY A 103 9.03 -11.48 -41.66
C GLY A 103 10.23 -11.60 -42.60
N LEU A 104 10.15 -12.50 -43.59
CA LEU A 104 11.19 -12.67 -44.60
C LEU A 104 11.29 -11.46 -45.53
N VAL A 105 10.15 -10.93 -45.99
CA VAL A 105 10.09 -9.68 -46.79
C VAL A 105 10.62 -8.48 -46.01
N GLU A 106 10.29 -8.38 -44.71
CA GLU A 106 10.78 -7.31 -43.84
C GLU A 106 12.31 -7.41 -43.64
N SER A 107 12.82 -8.62 -43.43
CA SER A 107 14.26 -8.87 -43.28
C SER A 107 15.06 -8.54 -44.54
N MET A 108 14.47 -8.69 -45.74
CA MET A 108 15.13 -8.43 -47.02
C MET A 108 15.45 -6.95 -47.24
N ASN A 109 14.71 -6.04 -46.63
CA ASN A 109 14.84 -4.61 -46.92
C ASN A 109 15.84 -3.90 -46.00
N GLU A 110 16.08 -4.40 -44.77
CA GLU A 110 16.95 -3.71 -43.79
C GLU A 110 17.94 -4.60 -43.01
N PHE A 111 18.00 -5.92 -43.22
CA PHE A 111 18.88 -6.87 -42.51
C PHE A 111 18.88 -6.76 -40.96
N ARG A 112 17.93 -6.05 -40.35
CA ARG A 112 17.75 -6.02 -38.90
C ARG A 112 17.07 -7.32 -38.47
N GLU A 113 17.54 -7.90 -37.38
CA GLU A 113 16.89 -9.00 -36.69
C GLU A 113 15.40 -8.69 -36.51
N ALA A 114 14.54 -9.66 -36.82
CA ALA A 114 13.08 -9.57 -36.75
C ALA A 114 12.55 -9.48 -35.30
N ASP A 115 13.44 -9.33 -34.34
CA ASP A 115 13.14 -9.24 -32.92
C ASP A 115 13.02 -7.76 -32.52
N ILE A 116 11.79 -7.34 -32.24
CA ILE A 116 11.54 -6.00 -31.71
C ILE A 116 11.32 -6.11 -30.21
N TYR A 117 12.20 -5.46 -29.46
CA TYR A 117 12.17 -5.39 -28.01
C TYR A 117 11.38 -4.16 -27.53
N TYR A 118 10.46 -4.36 -26.59
CA TYR A 118 9.64 -3.29 -26.05
C TYR A 118 9.80 -3.17 -24.54
N SER A 119 10.29 -2.01 -24.08
CA SER A 119 10.10 -1.56 -22.69
C SER A 119 8.72 -0.92 -22.49
N ILE A 120 8.35 -0.60 -21.25
CA ILE A 120 7.08 0.11 -20.97
C ILE A 120 7.08 1.48 -21.64
N PHE A 121 8.21 2.18 -21.63
CA PHE A 121 8.34 3.49 -22.28
C PHE A 121 8.29 3.36 -23.81
N ASP A 122 8.87 2.31 -24.38
CA ASP A 122 8.77 2.05 -25.82
C ASP A 122 7.34 1.69 -26.23
N LEU A 123 6.62 0.92 -25.42
CA LEU A 123 5.21 0.62 -25.63
C LEU A 123 4.36 1.89 -25.59
N ALA A 124 4.59 2.76 -24.60
CA ALA A 124 3.92 4.06 -24.48
C ALA A 124 4.21 4.96 -25.70
N LYS A 125 5.45 4.95 -26.19
CA LYS A 125 5.87 5.68 -27.40
C LYS A 125 5.23 5.10 -28.66
N MET A 126 5.21 3.78 -28.81
CA MET A 126 4.57 3.10 -29.94
C MET A 126 3.08 3.43 -30.02
N ILE A 127 2.37 3.41 -28.89
CA ILE A 127 0.95 3.83 -28.83
C ILE A 127 0.78 5.28 -29.32
N MET A 128 1.71 6.18 -28.97
CA MET A 128 1.70 7.56 -29.43
C MET A 128 2.04 7.72 -30.92
N ASP A 129 2.94 6.89 -31.44
CA ASP A 129 3.30 6.90 -32.85
C ASP A 129 2.15 6.41 -33.73
N VAL A 130 1.38 5.41 -33.27
CA VAL A 130 0.11 5.00 -33.91
C VAL A 130 -0.90 6.15 -33.90
N ALA A 131 -1.00 6.90 -32.80
CA ALA A 131 -1.87 8.06 -32.73
C ALA A 131 -1.50 9.14 -33.75
N ARG A 132 -0.19 9.36 -33.95
CA ARG A 132 0.34 10.29 -34.96
C ARG A 132 0.04 9.84 -36.37
N TYR A 133 0.19 8.55 -36.65
CA TYR A 133 -0.08 7.99 -37.97
C TYR A 133 -1.55 8.13 -38.38
N LEU A 134 -2.48 7.94 -37.44
CA LEU A 134 -3.92 8.06 -37.70
C LEU A 134 -4.40 9.52 -37.87
N ASP A 135 -3.56 10.50 -37.49
CA ASP A 135 -3.75 11.96 -37.63
C ASP A 135 -5.16 12.50 -37.33
N THR A 136 -5.85 11.89 -36.37
CA THR A 136 -7.21 12.29 -35.98
C THR A 136 -7.20 12.77 -34.54
N ALA A 137 -7.79 13.93 -34.25
CA ALA A 137 -7.80 14.52 -32.91
C ALA A 137 -8.35 13.57 -31.82
N SER A 138 -9.38 12.78 -32.13
CA SER A 138 -9.93 11.78 -31.19
C SER A 138 -8.92 10.69 -30.84
N ASN A 139 -8.10 10.27 -31.80
CA ASN A 139 -7.10 9.21 -31.61
C ASN A 139 -5.94 9.70 -30.76
N TYR A 140 -5.50 10.95 -30.94
CA TYR A 140 -4.51 11.58 -30.06
C TYR A 140 -4.98 11.63 -28.60
N ILE A 141 -6.24 12.02 -28.36
CA ILE A 141 -6.78 12.07 -26.99
C ILE A 141 -6.91 10.67 -26.42
N GLY A 142 -7.47 9.72 -27.17
CA GLY A 142 -7.70 8.35 -26.69
C GLY A 142 -6.40 7.58 -26.43
N LEU A 143 -5.53 7.48 -27.42
CA LEU A 143 -4.26 6.77 -27.33
C LEU A 143 -3.25 7.50 -26.43
N GLY A 144 -3.27 8.84 -26.42
CA GLY A 144 -2.47 9.64 -25.50
C GLY A 144 -2.88 9.45 -24.04
N THR A 145 -4.18 9.41 -23.76
CA THR A 145 -4.67 9.10 -22.41
C THR A 145 -4.28 7.67 -22.02
N LEU A 146 -4.38 6.70 -22.93
CA LEU A 146 -3.98 5.32 -22.67
C LEU A 146 -2.47 5.20 -22.35
N SER A 147 -1.62 5.85 -23.15
CA SER A 147 -0.17 5.89 -22.96
C SER A 147 0.22 6.57 -21.64
N CYS A 148 -0.43 7.70 -21.33
CA CYS A 148 -0.24 8.39 -20.05
C CYS A 148 -0.67 7.51 -18.86
N LEU A 149 -1.85 6.89 -18.93
CA LEU A 149 -2.33 6.00 -17.88
C LEU A 149 -1.37 4.82 -17.65
N LEU A 150 -0.88 4.19 -18.72
CA LEU A 150 0.11 3.11 -18.62
C LEU A 150 1.35 3.54 -17.83
N VAL A 151 1.94 4.70 -18.18
CA VAL A 151 3.14 5.20 -17.48
C VAL A 151 2.83 5.60 -16.05
N VAL A 152 1.71 6.29 -15.81
CA VAL A 152 1.33 6.72 -14.46
C VAL A 152 1.12 5.52 -13.55
N THR A 153 0.35 4.52 -13.98
CA THR A 153 -0.08 3.43 -13.10
C THR A 153 0.95 2.32 -12.91
N VAL A 154 1.82 2.09 -13.90
CA VAL A 154 2.85 1.05 -13.84
C VAL A 154 4.18 1.59 -13.28
N PHE A 155 4.48 2.88 -13.48
CA PHE A 155 5.75 3.47 -13.04
C PHE A 155 5.58 4.48 -11.89
N LEU A 156 4.77 5.54 -12.07
CA LEU A 156 4.72 6.63 -11.08
C LEU A 156 4.01 6.23 -9.79
N VAL A 157 2.87 5.54 -9.89
CA VAL A 157 2.06 5.14 -8.73
C VAL A 157 2.85 4.23 -7.76
N PRO A 158 3.52 3.14 -8.20
CA PRO A 158 4.36 2.34 -7.30
C PRO A 158 5.49 3.13 -6.63
N MET A 159 6.10 4.09 -7.36
CA MET A 159 7.15 4.96 -6.79
C MET A 159 6.59 5.87 -5.70
N PHE A 160 5.39 6.43 -5.89
CA PHE A 160 4.72 7.21 -4.87
C PHE A 160 4.27 6.35 -3.68
N GLU A 161 3.81 5.12 -3.91
CA GLU A 161 3.43 4.18 -2.84
C GLU A 161 4.62 3.87 -1.93
N VAL A 162 5.76 3.48 -2.51
CA VAL A 162 6.99 3.23 -1.75
C VAL A 162 7.43 4.45 -0.95
N ALA A 163 7.39 5.64 -1.56
CA ALA A 163 7.76 6.89 -0.88
C ALA A 163 6.81 7.19 0.30
N SER A 164 5.51 7.02 0.10
CA SER A 164 4.50 7.26 1.13
C SER A 164 4.61 6.28 2.30
N LEU A 165 4.88 5.00 2.03
CA LEU A 165 5.13 3.97 3.06
C LEU A 165 6.40 4.26 3.86
N LEU A 166 7.47 4.72 3.19
CA LEU A 166 8.71 5.15 3.87
C LEU A 166 8.48 6.38 4.76
N ILE A 167 7.71 7.36 4.28
CA ILE A 167 7.33 8.53 5.08
C ILE A 167 6.54 8.07 6.31
N GLU A 168 5.59 7.14 6.14
CA GLU A 168 4.78 6.63 7.24
C GLU A 168 5.58 5.94 8.34
N TRP A 169 6.59 5.19 7.92
CA TRP A 169 7.42 4.43 8.83
C TRP A 169 8.45 5.29 9.58
N PHE A 170 9.10 6.23 8.88
CA PHE A 170 10.24 6.98 9.43
C PHE A 170 9.89 8.35 10.01
N ARG A 171 8.84 9.01 9.50
CA ARG A 171 8.49 10.38 9.93
C ARG A 171 7.56 10.33 11.15
N PRO A 172 7.83 11.08 12.24
CA PRO A 172 6.83 11.30 13.27
C PRO A 172 5.64 12.04 12.66
N MET A 173 4.44 11.50 12.84
CA MET A 173 3.21 12.07 12.30
C MET A 173 2.16 12.13 13.39
N ASP A 174 1.40 13.22 13.38
CA ASP A 174 0.20 13.34 14.19
C ASP A 174 -0.82 12.27 13.76
N GLU A 175 -1.74 11.92 14.65
CA GLU A 175 -2.81 10.96 14.40
C GLU A 175 -3.64 11.31 13.16
N LYS A 176 -4.03 12.58 13.02
CA LYS A 176 -4.75 13.09 11.84
C LYS A 176 -3.93 12.96 10.56
N GLN A 177 -2.61 13.15 10.63
CA GLN A 177 -1.74 13.03 9.47
C GLN A 177 -1.58 11.56 9.07
N ARG A 178 -1.43 10.66 10.04
CA ARG A 178 -1.34 9.21 9.83
C ARG A 178 -2.62 8.66 9.19
N GLN A 179 -3.80 9.03 9.71
CA GLN A 179 -5.07 8.65 9.09
C GLN A 179 -5.17 9.13 7.63
N ARG A 180 -4.77 10.39 7.36
CA ARG A 180 -4.73 10.91 5.98
C ARG A 180 -3.73 10.14 5.11
N ASN A 181 -2.55 9.80 5.64
CA ASN A 181 -1.53 9.06 4.91
C ASN A 181 -1.99 7.62 4.60
N SER A 182 -2.65 6.96 5.55
CA SER A 182 -3.26 5.64 5.37
C SER A 182 -4.32 5.66 4.26
N VAL A 183 -5.20 6.67 4.25
CA VAL A 183 -6.18 6.86 3.16
C VAL A 183 -5.50 7.12 1.83
N VAL A 184 -4.43 7.93 1.81
CA VAL A 184 -3.64 8.16 0.59
C VAL A 184 -2.99 6.87 0.10
N ASN A 185 -2.41 6.06 0.99
CA ASN A 185 -1.81 4.77 0.63
C ASN A 185 -2.83 3.80 0.05
N GLU A 186 -4.03 3.72 0.63
CA GLU A 186 -5.11 2.91 0.07
C GLU A 186 -5.55 3.38 -1.32
N ILE A 187 -5.64 4.71 -1.53
CA ILE A 187 -5.94 5.26 -2.86
C ILE A 187 -4.81 4.92 -3.82
N ILE A 188 -3.55 5.19 -3.49
CA ILE A 188 -2.41 4.90 -4.36
C ILE A 188 -2.36 3.40 -4.72
N SER A 189 -2.51 2.53 -3.73
CA SER A 189 -2.48 1.06 -3.91
C SER A 189 -3.62 0.57 -4.80
N ALA A 190 -4.81 1.19 -4.72
CA ALA A 190 -5.91 0.87 -5.63
C ALA A 190 -5.65 1.28 -7.09
N TRP A 191 -4.81 2.29 -7.33
CA TRP A 191 -4.45 2.76 -8.66
C TRP A 191 -3.19 2.07 -9.22
N GLN A 192 -2.55 1.22 -8.43
CA GLN A 192 -1.40 0.45 -8.87
C GLN A 192 -1.86 -0.68 -9.78
N TYR A 193 -1.39 -0.66 -11.02
CA TYR A 193 -1.71 -1.68 -12.03
C TYR A 193 -0.49 -2.46 -12.52
N MET A 194 0.63 -2.38 -11.80
CA MET A 194 1.87 -3.05 -12.18
C MET A 194 1.68 -4.58 -12.28
N GLU A 195 1.02 -5.22 -11.30
CA GLU A 195 0.75 -6.66 -11.32
C GLU A 195 -0.16 -7.06 -12.50
N VAL A 196 -1.21 -6.28 -12.75
CA VAL A 196 -2.17 -6.53 -13.83
C VAL A 196 -1.48 -6.38 -15.17
N PHE A 197 -0.60 -5.39 -15.30
CA PHE A 197 0.22 -5.20 -16.49
C PHE A 197 1.11 -6.42 -16.76
N VAL A 198 1.88 -6.88 -15.76
CA VAL A 198 2.76 -8.06 -15.92
C VAL A 198 1.95 -9.29 -16.33
N LEU A 199 0.84 -9.57 -15.64
CA LEU A 199 -0.04 -10.69 -15.99
C LEU A 199 -0.61 -10.56 -17.40
N SER A 200 -0.99 -9.35 -17.82
CA SER A 200 -1.50 -9.11 -19.18
C SER A 200 -0.44 -9.36 -20.25
N VAL A 201 0.82 -8.98 -20.01
CA VAL A 201 1.94 -9.23 -20.93
C VAL A 201 2.23 -10.73 -21.02
N VAL A 202 2.21 -11.46 -19.89
CA VAL A 202 2.42 -12.92 -19.88
C VAL A 202 1.32 -13.63 -20.68
N ILE A 203 0.06 -13.28 -20.44
CA ILE A 203 -1.08 -13.87 -21.14
C ILE A 203 -1.03 -13.51 -22.64
N ALA A 204 -0.74 -12.25 -22.96
CA ALA A 204 -0.61 -11.80 -24.34
C ALA A 204 0.51 -12.56 -25.06
N ALA A 205 1.67 -12.74 -24.43
CA ALA A 205 2.78 -13.49 -25.01
C ALA A 205 2.40 -14.94 -25.33
N TRP A 206 1.65 -15.61 -24.45
CA TRP A 206 1.17 -16.97 -24.69
C TRP A 206 0.08 -17.07 -25.76
N GLN A 207 -0.83 -16.10 -25.83
CA GLN A 207 -1.97 -16.16 -26.76
C GLN A 207 -1.63 -15.66 -28.17
N LEU A 208 -0.70 -14.71 -28.30
CA LEU A 208 -0.42 -14.03 -29.57
C LEU A 208 0.03 -14.99 -30.67
N GLY A 209 0.80 -16.02 -30.31
CA GLY A 209 1.24 -17.06 -31.25
C GLY A 209 0.08 -17.80 -31.92
N GLY A 210 -0.83 -18.36 -31.12
CA GLY A 210 -1.97 -19.11 -31.66
C GLY A 210 -3.00 -18.23 -32.38
N VAL A 211 -3.25 -17.02 -31.87
CA VAL A 211 -4.20 -16.09 -32.48
C VAL A 211 -3.69 -15.55 -33.81
N SER A 212 -2.40 -15.19 -33.91
CA SER A 212 -1.82 -14.66 -35.15
C SER A 212 -1.80 -15.71 -36.27
N GLU A 213 -1.45 -16.95 -35.94
CA GLU A 213 -1.46 -18.07 -36.88
C GLU A 213 -2.88 -18.32 -37.42
N TYR A 214 -3.89 -18.36 -36.55
CA TYR A 214 -5.28 -18.60 -36.95
C TYR A 214 -5.84 -17.50 -37.86
N ILE A 215 -5.63 -16.23 -37.51
CA ILE A 215 -6.24 -15.10 -38.24
C ILE A 215 -5.75 -15.04 -39.69
N ILE A 216 -4.45 -15.26 -39.93
CA ILE A 216 -3.88 -15.07 -41.26
C ILE A 216 -3.86 -16.36 -42.08
N ASN A 217 -3.72 -17.53 -41.46
CA ASN A 217 -3.66 -18.78 -42.22
C ASN A 217 -4.96 -19.05 -43.01
N VAL A 218 -6.12 -18.64 -42.49
CA VAL A 218 -7.41 -18.72 -43.20
C VAL A 218 -7.41 -18.00 -44.55
N TYR A 219 -6.60 -16.94 -44.71
CA TYR A 219 -6.45 -16.24 -45.98
C TYR A 219 -5.39 -16.86 -46.89
N CYS A 220 -4.51 -17.71 -46.34
CA CYS A 220 -3.38 -18.30 -47.04
C CYS A 220 -3.53 -19.79 -47.36
N ASP A 221 -4.72 -20.40 -47.15
CA ASP A 221 -5.01 -21.81 -47.52
C ASP A 221 -4.54 -22.16 -48.95
N SER A 222 -4.74 -21.25 -49.91
CA SER A 222 -4.31 -21.48 -51.31
C SER A 222 -2.80 -21.51 -51.53
N LEU A 223 -2.02 -20.94 -50.59
CA LEU A 223 -0.56 -20.84 -50.64
C LEU A 223 0.14 -21.95 -49.86
N GLU A 224 -0.58 -22.73 -49.05
CA GLU A 224 -0.01 -23.81 -48.22
C GLU A 224 0.79 -24.82 -49.06
N ILE A 225 0.26 -25.19 -50.24
CA ILE A 225 0.95 -26.10 -51.17
C ILE A 225 2.26 -25.49 -51.67
N LEU A 226 2.28 -24.18 -51.96
CA LEU A 226 3.48 -23.48 -52.40
C LEU A 226 4.52 -23.46 -51.28
N PHE A 227 4.14 -23.10 -50.05
CA PHE A 227 5.06 -23.07 -48.90
C PHE A 227 5.62 -24.44 -48.56
N THR A 228 4.79 -25.49 -48.61
CA THR A 228 5.23 -26.87 -48.42
C THR A 228 6.23 -27.29 -49.49
N THR A 229 5.99 -26.88 -50.74
CA THR A 229 6.89 -27.16 -51.87
C THR A 229 8.22 -26.42 -51.72
N LEU A 230 8.19 -25.13 -51.35
CA LEU A 230 9.39 -24.31 -51.10
C LEU A 230 10.23 -24.85 -49.93
N SER A 231 9.56 -25.30 -48.86
CA SER A 231 10.20 -25.97 -47.74
C SER A 231 10.83 -27.30 -48.15
N PHE A 232 10.13 -28.12 -48.95
CA PHE A 232 10.64 -29.41 -49.44
C PHE A 232 11.91 -29.27 -50.30
N TYR A 233 12.00 -28.21 -51.12
CA TYR A 233 13.21 -27.92 -51.89
C TYR A 233 14.34 -27.25 -51.07
N GLY A 234 14.13 -27.02 -49.77
CA GLY A 234 15.11 -26.39 -48.89
C GLY A 234 15.32 -24.89 -49.15
N ILE A 235 14.38 -24.24 -49.86
CA ILE A 235 14.43 -22.79 -50.11
C ILE A 235 13.99 -22.03 -48.85
N LEU A 236 12.98 -22.56 -48.16
CA LEU A 236 12.48 -22.02 -46.88
C LEU A 236 12.78 -23.02 -45.76
N LYS A 237 13.04 -22.52 -44.55
CA LYS A 237 13.07 -23.36 -43.35
C LYS A 237 11.63 -23.78 -43.01
N GLU A 238 11.47 -24.94 -42.39
CA GLU A 238 10.14 -25.43 -41.96
C GLU A 238 9.42 -24.45 -41.03
N ILE A 239 10.16 -23.72 -40.18
CA ILE A 239 9.60 -22.70 -39.27
C ILE A 239 9.06 -21.46 -40.01
N ASP A 240 9.54 -21.20 -41.22
CA ASP A 240 9.14 -20.06 -42.04
C ASP A 240 8.09 -20.45 -43.09
N ALA A 241 7.76 -21.73 -43.21
CA ALA A 241 6.79 -22.29 -44.16
C ALA A 241 5.33 -21.99 -43.78
N GLN A 242 5.10 -20.82 -43.21
CA GLN A 242 3.81 -20.30 -42.77
C GLN A 242 3.65 -18.85 -43.27
N CYS A 243 2.41 -18.44 -43.51
CA CYS A 243 2.13 -17.14 -44.11
C CYS A 243 2.56 -15.99 -43.19
N PHE A 244 2.19 -16.10 -41.91
CA PHE A 244 2.52 -15.15 -40.87
C PHE A 244 2.29 -15.79 -39.51
N ARG A 245 3.25 -15.60 -38.61
CA ARG A 245 3.10 -15.93 -37.20
C ARG A 245 3.85 -14.90 -36.39
N VAL A 246 3.29 -14.53 -35.26
CA VAL A 246 3.94 -13.61 -34.32
C VAL A 246 4.21 -14.37 -33.04
N ASN A 247 5.49 -14.61 -32.75
CA ASN A 247 5.90 -15.15 -31.48
C ASN A 247 6.22 -13.99 -30.54
N ALA A 248 5.70 -14.04 -29.32
CA ALA A 248 6.07 -13.09 -28.29
C ALA A 248 6.77 -13.83 -27.15
N SER A 249 7.92 -13.32 -26.74
CA SER A 249 8.72 -13.86 -25.63
C SER A 249 8.75 -12.89 -24.47
N ILE A 250 8.68 -13.45 -23.27
CA ILE A 250 8.80 -12.70 -22.02
C ILE A 250 10.28 -12.50 -21.72
N GLU A 251 10.67 -11.24 -21.51
CA GLU A 251 12.05 -10.87 -21.23
C GLU A 251 12.31 -10.73 -19.73
N LYS A 252 13.59 -10.57 -19.37
CA LYS A 252 14.05 -10.47 -17.98
C LYS A 252 13.37 -9.34 -17.18
N ALA A 253 13.00 -8.24 -17.82
CA ALA A 253 12.40 -7.11 -17.12
C ALA A 253 11.01 -7.41 -16.56
N ALA A 254 10.25 -8.32 -17.19
CA ALA A 254 8.96 -8.76 -16.66
C ALA A 254 9.10 -9.42 -15.28
N TRP A 255 10.16 -10.23 -15.09
CA TRP A 255 10.47 -10.85 -13.80
C TRP A 255 10.90 -9.83 -12.74
N PHE A 256 11.55 -8.72 -13.13
CA PHE A 256 11.86 -7.62 -12.20
C PHE A 256 10.61 -6.88 -11.72
N LEU A 257 9.66 -6.62 -12.62
CA LEU A 257 8.38 -6.00 -12.27
C LEU A 257 7.51 -6.92 -11.41
N ASP A 258 7.51 -8.22 -11.69
CA ASP A 258 6.83 -9.22 -10.87
C ASP A 258 7.40 -9.26 -9.45
N ALA A 259 8.73 -9.38 -9.30
CA ALA A 259 9.39 -9.34 -8.00
C ALA A 259 9.15 -8.01 -7.26
N ALA A 260 9.16 -6.88 -7.96
CA ALA A 260 8.82 -5.59 -7.39
C ALA A 260 7.40 -5.55 -6.84
N SER A 261 6.42 -6.15 -7.55
CA SER A 261 5.02 -6.19 -7.12
C SER A 261 4.84 -6.98 -5.82
N LEU A 262 5.51 -8.13 -5.69
CA LEU A 262 5.46 -8.96 -4.49
C LEU A 262 6.10 -8.27 -3.29
N PHE A 263 7.26 -7.66 -3.49
CA PHE A 263 7.94 -6.91 -2.42
C PHE A 263 7.16 -5.67 -2.01
N LEU A 264 6.56 -4.94 -2.95
CA LEU A 264 5.74 -3.78 -2.65
C LEU A 264 4.48 -4.20 -1.87
N SER A 265 3.79 -5.27 -2.30
CA SER A 265 2.64 -5.83 -1.58
C SER A 265 3.01 -6.23 -0.14
N TYR A 266 4.17 -6.87 0.06
CA TYR A 266 4.67 -7.21 1.39
C TYR A 266 4.95 -5.98 2.26
N VAL A 267 5.66 -4.98 1.73
CA VAL A 267 5.99 -3.73 2.46
C VAL A 267 4.70 -2.98 2.81
N ASN A 268 3.77 -2.89 1.86
CA ASN A 268 2.49 -2.23 2.04
C ASN A 268 1.68 -2.91 3.16
N HIS A 269 1.50 -4.23 3.09
CA HIS A 269 0.79 -5.00 4.12
C HIS A 269 1.44 -4.81 5.50
N PHE A 270 2.77 -4.91 5.58
CA PHE A 270 3.52 -4.74 6.82
C PHE A 270 3.30 -3.36 7.46
N VAL A 271 3.44 -2.28 6.69
CA VAL A 271 3.32 -0.90 7.20
C VAL A 271 1.87 -0.55 7.53
N ILE A 272 0.90 -0.93 6.70
CA ILE A 272 -0.52 -0.65 6.93
C ILE A 272 -1.02 -1.39 8.17
N THR A 273 -0.70 -2.68 8.31
CA THR A 273 -1.13 -3.45 9.50
C THR A 273 -0.49 -2.92 10.78
N ALA A 274 0.78 -2.53 10.75
CA ALA A 274 1.44 -1.87 11.87
C ALA A 274 0.78 -0.52 12.22
N SER A 275 0.46 0.30 11.22
CA SER A 275 -0.20 1.60 11.43
C SER A 275 -1.62 1.43 11.99
N SER A 276 -2.35 0.43 11.50
CA SER A 276 -3.69 0.10 11.97
C SER A 276 -3.69 -0.41 13.41
N GLN A 277 -2.77 -1.30 13.80
CA GLN A 277 -2.65 -1.75 15.18
C GLN A 277 -2.29 -0.58 16.12
N MET A 278 -1.39 0.33 15.69
CA MET A 278 -1.07 1.53 16.45
C MET A 278 -2.30 2.44 16.68
N GLU A 279 -3.18 2.57 15.69
CA GLU A 279 -4.42 3.35 15.83
C GLU A 279 -5.42 2.68 16.78
N GLN A 280 -5.55 1.35 16.71
CA GLN A 280 -6.34 0.57 17.67
C GLN A 280 -5.79 0.70 19.09
N ASP A 281 -4.46 0.69 19.24
CA ASP A 281 -3.82 0.79 20.55
C ASP A 281 -4.04 2.13 21.25
N LYS A 282 -4.23 3.20 20.47
CA LYS A 282 -4.54 4.54 20.97
C LYS A 282 -6.04 4.76 21.21
N SER A 283 -6.89 4.21 20.35
CA SER A 283 -8.35 4.45 20.41
C SER A 283 -9.07 3.62 21.47
N VAL A 284 -8.57 2.43 21.81
CA VAL A 284 -9.24 1.55 22.78
C VAL A 284 -8.63 1.73 24.17
N PRO A 285 -9.35 2.36 25.12
CA PRO A 285 -8.88 2.50 26.51
C PRO A 285 -8.76 1.12 27.18
N PRO A 286 -7.80 0.94 28.11
CA PRO A 286 -7.54 -0.36 28.73
C PRO A 286 -8.76 -0.95 29.43
N GLU A 287 -9.65 -0.12 29.97
CA GLU A 287 -10.88 -0.56 30.63
C GLU A 287 -11.84 -1.27 29.66
N ARG A 288 -11.97 -0.78 28.41
CA ARG A 288 -12.89 -1.38 27.42
C ARG A 288 -12.42 -2.75 26.91
N ARG A 289 -11.13 -3.09 27.00
CA ARG A 289 -10.60 -4.36 26.46
C ARG A 289 -11.02 -5.58 27.29
N LEU A 290 -11.25 -5.39 28.60
CA LEU A 290 -11.66 -6.46 29.51
C LEU A 290 -13.16 -6.77 29.43
N HIS A 291 -13.98 -5.78 29.06
CA HIS A 291 -15.45 -5.90 29.12
C HIS A 291 -16.06 -6.77 28.03
N THR A 292 -15.36 -6.98 26.89
CA THR A 292 -15.81 -7.92 25.86
C THR A 292 -15.78 -9.36 26.33
N TYR A 293 -15.22 -9.71 27.49
CA TYR A 293 -15.35 -11.04 28.10
C TYR A 293 -16.23 -11.06 29.36
N LEU A 294 -16.35 -9.94 30.08
CA LEU A 294 -17.11 -9.90 31.34
C LEU A 294 -18.63 -9.75 31.15
N TRP A 295 -19.08 -9.08 30.07
CA TRP A 295 -20.50 -8.80 29.87
C TRP A 295 -21.35 -10.07 29.72
N TRP A 296 -20.78 -11.15 29.17
CA TRP A 296 -21.46 -12.45 29.06
C TRP A 296 -21.74 -13.07 30.42
N THR A 297 -20.77 -12.98 31.35
CA THR A 297 -20.86 -13.65 32.65
C THR A 297 -21.86 -12.97 33.57
N THR A 298 -21.98 -11.64 33.53
CA THR A 298 -22.92 -10.92 34.40
C THR A 298 -24.38 -11.12 33.98
N GLN A 299 -24.65 -11.26 32.67
CA GLN A 299 -26.01 -11.49 32.18
C GLN A 299 -26.54 -12.89 32.53
N GLU A 300 -25.67 -13.90 32.56
CA GLU A 300 -26.02 -15.26 33.00
C GLU A 300 -26.34 -15.34 34.50
N THR A 301 -25.70 -14.50 35.32
CA THR A 301 -25.95 -14.47 36.78
C THR A 301 -27.16 -13.62 37.19
N MET A 302 -27.67 -12.75 36.32
CA MET A 302 -28.85 -11.91 36.62
C MET A 302 -30.19 -12.54 36.19
N SER A 303 -30.19 -13.68 35.49
CA SER A 303 -31.41 -14.38 35.06
C SER A 303 -31.81 -15.57 35.94
N LEU A 304 -31.24 -15.71 37.15
CA LEU A 304 -31.47 -16.87 38.04
C LEU A 304 -32.34 -16.60 39.26
N ASP A 305 -33.06 -15.48 39.33
CA ASP A 305 -34.05 -15.30 40.39
C ASP A 305 -35.36 -14.71 39.87
N GLU A 306 -36.44 -15.35 40.31
CA GLU A 306 -37.88 -15.05 40.14
C GLU A 306 -38.62 -15.56 38.89
N GLY A 307 -39.34 -16.68 39.09
CA GLY A 307 -40.67 -16.89 38.51
C GLY A 307 -40.81 -18.11 37.61
N GLU A 308 -41.36 -19.19 38.17
CA GLU A 308 -42.07 -20.23 37.42
C GLU A 308 -43.07 -19.56 36.47
N ASP A 309 -42.85 -19.65 35.15
CA ASP A 309 -43.89 -19.85 34.14
C ASP A 309 -43.21 -20.13 32.79
N GLY A 310 -43.60 -21.22 32.14
CA GLY A 310 -42.89 -21.86 31.03
C GLY A 310 -42.81 -21.03 29.74
N HIS A 311 -41.80 -20.15 29.66
CA HIS A 311 -41.40 -19.49 28.44
C HIS A 311 -40.32 -20.30 27.71
N GLU A 312 -40.55 -20.59 26.43
CA GLU A 312 -39.57 -21.19 25.52
C GLU A 312 -38.25 -20.40 25.58
N VAL A 313 -37.21 -21.07 26.06
CA VAL A 313 -35.83 -20.59 26.02
C VAL A 313 -35.44 -20.47 24.55
N LEU A 314 -35.59 -19.26 24.00
CA LEU A 314 -34.96 -18.89 22.74
C LEU A 314 -33.45 -19.04 22.95
N ASN A 315 -32.89 -20.10 22.38
CA ASN A 315 -31.45 -20.27 22.21
C ASN A 315 -30.92 -19.08 21.39
N ASN A 316 -30.61 -17.98 22.06
CA ASN A 316 -29.82 -16.90 21.48
C ASN A 316 -28.41 -17.45 21.33
N GLU A 317 -28.12 -17.99 20.14
CA GLU A 317 -26.76 -18.32 19.74
C GLU A 317 -25.89 -17.08 19.92
N VAL A 318 -24.93 -17.18 20.85
CA VAL A 318 -23.95 -16.14 21.07
C VAL A 318 -23.06 -16.09 19.83
N ILE A 319 -23.30 -15.11 18.97
CA ILE A 319 -22.46 -14.87 17.79
C ILE A 319 -21.17 -14.22 18.30
N ILE A 320 -20.16 -15.06 18.57
CA ILE A 320 -18.80 -14.61 18.87
C ILE A 320 -18.22 -14.08 17.56
N SER A 321 -18.08 -12.76 17.46
CA SER A 321 -17.36 -12.16 16.34
C SER A 321 -15.87 -12.49 16.47
N PRO A 322 -15.21 -13.00 15.41
CA PRO A 322 -13.79 -13.32 15.47
C PRO A 322 -12.99 -12.04 15.76
N VAL A 323 -12.03 -12.15 16.67
CA VAL A 323 -11.07 -11.07 16.94
C VAL A 323 -10.27 -10.82 15.67
N ALA A 324 -10.21 -9.56 15.22
CA ALA A 324 -9.42 -9.20 14.06
C ALA A 324 -7.94 -9.52 14.32
N SER A 325 -7.29 -10.17 13.36
CA SER A 325 -5.86 -10.47 13.45
C SER A 325 -5.05 -9.18 13.53
N GLN A 326 -4.11 -9.15 14.48
CA GLN A 326 -3.25 -8.00 14.75
C GLN A 326 -1.92 -8.13 14.01
N PHE A 327 -1.22 -7.01 13.85
CA PHE A 327 0.11 -7.01 13.21
C PHE A 327 1.11 -7.91 13.97
N THR A 328 1.01 -7.98 15.30
CA THR A 328 1.81 -8.88 16.14
C THR A 328 1.58 -10.37 15.84
N ASP A 329 0.43 -10.75 15.28
CA ASP A 329 0.11 -12.15 14.96
C ASP A 329 0.81 -12.58 13.67
N PHE A 330 0.73 -11.74 12.64
CA PHE A 330 1.38 -12.00 11.35
C PHE A 330 2.89 -11.92 11.43
N TYR A 331 3.40 -11.00 12.25
CA TYR A 331 4.81 -10.62 12.26
C TYR A 331 5.50 -10.88 13.59
N PHE A 332 5.12 -11.95 14.29
CA PHE A 332 5.69 -12.34 15.59
C PHE A 332 7.23 -12.41 15.58
N CYS A 333 7.83 -12.88 14.47
CA CYS A 333 9.30 -12.94 14.30
C CYS A 333 9.99 -11.57 14.28
N THR A 334 9.26 -10.53 13.87
CA THR A 334 9.81 -9.16 13.69
C THR A 334 9.77 -8.35 14.97
N VAL A 335 8.97 -8.77 15.95
CA VAL A 335 8.83 -8.13 17.24
C VAL A 335 9.70 -8.81 18.30
N ARG A 336 9.98 -8.09 19.37
CA ARG A 336 10.58 -8.60 20.60
C ARG A 336 9.62 -8.27 21.74
N THR A 337 9.20 -9.29 22.48
CA THR A 337 8.46 -9.12 23.73
C THR A 337 9.40 -8.51 24.77
N GLY A 338 8.96 -7.42 25.39
CA GLY A 338 9.62 -6.82 26.54
C GLY A 338 8.70 -6.87 27.74
N ASP A 339 9.20 -7.38 28.85
CA ASP A 339 8.49 -7.25 30.12
C ASP A 339 8.52 -5.78 30.53
N CYS A 340 7.34 -5.21 30.76
CA CYS A 340 7.18 -3.87 31.31
C CYS A 340 7.52 -3.88 32.80
N SER A 341 8.75 -4.28 33.15
CA SER A 341 9.38 -3.78 34.36
C SER A 341 9.39 -2.26 34.19
N GLU A 342 8.62 -1.57 35.04
CA GLU A 342 8.33 -0.13 34.97
C GLU A 342 9.50 0.64 34.38
N PRO A 343 9.26 1.62 33.48
CA PRO A 343 10.30 2.55 33.10
C PRO A 343 10.75 3.25 34.39
N SER A 344 11.81 2.70 34.99
CA SER A 344 12.57 3.32 36.05
C SER A 344 12.80 4.75 35.57
N ASN A 345 12.41 5.72 36.40
CA ASN A 345 12.48 7.18 36.21
C ASN A 345 13.90 7.72 35.90
N ALA A 346 14.78 6.91 35.31
CA ALA A 346 16.18 7.17 35.01
C ALA A 346 16.41 8.02 33.74
N VAL A 347 15.40 8.34 32.94
CA VAL A 347 15.56 9.19 31.75
C VAL A 347 15.12 10.64 31.96
N LEU A 348 14.33 10.94 33.00
CA LEU A 348 13.98 12.32 33.36
C LEU A 348 14.99 13.00 34.31
N ARG A 349 16.14 12.38 34.60
CA ARG A 349 17.15 12.90 35.54
C ARG A 349 18.54 13.15 34.97
N ARG A 350 18.69 13.19 33.64
CA ARG A 350 20.01 13.46 33.01
C ARG A 350 20.16 14.86 32.40
N ASP A 351 19.13 15.71 32.44
CA ASP A 351 19.19 17.10 31.96
C ASP A 351 19.23 18.16 33.08
N GLU A 352 19.31 17.78 34.36
CA GLU A 352 19.55 18.75 35.47
C GLU A 352 21.04 18.96 35.83
N ASP A 353 21.98 18.24 35.21
CA ASP A 353 23.42 18.32 35.52
C ASP A 353 24.28 18.95 34.39
N MET A 354 23.69 19.72 33.47
CA MET A 354 24.46 20.68 32.67
C MET A 354 24.46 22.04 33.37
N GLY A 355 25.55 22.27 34.13
CA GLY A 355 25.83 23.50 34.83
C GLY A 355 25.67 24.74 33.95
N VAL A 356 24.62 25.50 34.23
CA VAL A 356 24.54 26.91 33.88
C VAL A 356 25.47 27.64 34.85
N ILE A 357 26.65 28.03 34.36
CA ILE A 357 27.45 29.08 35.00
C ILE A 357 26.64 30.37 34.91
N LYS A 358 25.79 30.62 35.91
CA LYS A 358 25.20 31.95 36.12
C LYS A 358 26.30 32.86 36.65
N THR A 359 26.63 33.89 35.90
CA THR A 359 27.49 34.98 36.37
C THR A 359 26.79 35.73 37.52
N PRO A 360 27.53 36.23 38.52
CA PRO A 360 26.95 36.84 39.73
C PRO A 360 26.13 38.13 39.51
N THR A 361 26.06 38.65 38.29
CA THR A 361 25.49 39.98 38.00
C THR A 361 24.01 40.00 37.63
N GLU A 362 23.36 38.85 37.39
CA GLU A 362 21.93 38.80 37.03
C GLU A 362 20.98 38.54 38.22
N ILE A 363 21.52 38.18 39.39
CA ILE A 363 20.70 37.92 40.59
C ILE A 363 20.35 39.22 41.33
N GLU A 364 21.16 40.27 41.21
CA GLU A 364 20.86 41.57 41.85
C GLU A 364 19.79 42.38 41.10
N THR A 365 19.70 42.29 39.77
CA THR A 365 18.67 43.00 38.99
C THR A 365 17.27 42.38 39.13
N ALA A 366 17.17 41.05 39.30
CA ALA A 366 15.89 40.39 39.54
C ALA A 366 15.31 40.68 40.94
N LYS A 367 16.17 40.94 41.93
CA LYS A 367 15.75 41.31 43.29
C LYS A 367 15.28 42.77 43.37
N ALA A 368 15.93 43.68 42.64
CA ALA A 368 15.52 45.09 42.55
C ALA A 368 14.16 45.27 41.84
N PHE A 369 13.83 44.43 40.85
CA PHE A 369 12.54 44.52 40.15
C PHE A 369 11.36 44.06 41.02
N TRP A 370 11.57 43.06 41.88
CA TRP A 370 10.54 42.53 42.78
C TRP A 370 10.26 43.43 43.99
N ASP A 371 11.26 44.12 44.52
CA ASP A 371 11.03 45.07 45.63
C ASP A 371 10.35 46.36 45.15
N MET A 372 10.52 46.76 43.87
CA MET A 372 9.84 47.93 43.30
C MET A 372 8.33 47.70 43.01
N THR A 373 7.87 46.45 42.95
CA THR A 373 6.44 46.11 42.73
C THR A 373 5.64 45.93 44.02
N ARG A 374 6.30 45.85 45.19
CA ARG A 374 5.62 45.65 46.48
C ARG A 374 5.05 46.95 47.08
N ASP A 375 5.61 48.10 46.73
CA ASP A 375 5.22 49.39 47.32
C ASP A 375 4.03 50.08 46.62
N ASN A 376 3.54 49.58 45.49
CA ASN A 376 2.48 50.25 44.72
C ASN A 376 1.05 49.79 45.07
N ASN A 377 0.88 48.96 46.12
CA ASN A 377 -0.40 48.33 46.46
C ASN A 377 -1.01 48.79 47.80
N THR A 378 -0.53 49.88 48.40
CA THR A 378 -1.02 50.37 49.70
C THR A 378 -1.84 51.66 49.68
N ASN A 379 -2.16 52.24 48.51
CA ASN A 379 -2.94 53.49 48.43
C ASN A 379 -4.12 53.36 47.45
N GLN A 380 -5.15 52.61 47.83
CA GLN A 380 -6.48 52.74 47.23
C GLN A 380 -7.55 52.23 48.21
N SER A 381 -7.78 53.00 49.27
CA SER A 381 -8.99 52.92 50.09
C SER A 381 -9.40 54.34 50.50
N LEU A 382 -10.28 54.95 49.71
CA LEU A 382 -11.17 56.04 50.11
C LEU A 382 -12.38 56.06 49.19
#